data_AF-A0A971G8A4-F1
#
_entry.id   AF-A0A971G8A4-F1
#
_cell.length_a   1.000
_cell.length_b   1.000
_cell.length_c   1.000
_cell.angle_alpha   90.00
_cell.angle_beta   90.00
_cell.angle_gamma   90.00
#
_symmetry.space_group_name_H-M   'P 1'
#
loop_
_entity.id
_entity.type
_entity.pdbx_description
1 polymer ?
#
loop_
_entity_poly.entity_id
_entity_poly.type
_entity_poly.pdbx_seq_one_letter_code
_entity_poly.pdbx_strand_id
1 'polypeptide(L)'
;MAGRGNPLHSSADRRLWLKSVIIPSLVILLLFLGSGWWAIRSLQSFYYGQCLEEAALTADGYSKAISLALDAHRLFEEALTGTLETAVAIIDSYPTPLDNETLSSLKDRLHVDVVYHYDPSLTVTSSSDGTYIGWRVPAPHPIRTFAESGASYAVEELREDTESGTPYRYALHRRDDGSIIQVGIKADGTYEAYEDFALQHIIDELSLRNPHISLA
;
A
#
# COMPACT_ATOMS: atom_id res chain seq x y z
N MET A 1 4.42 101.56 29.33
CA MET A 1 3.65 101.57 28.06
C MET A 1 3.29 100.14 27.71
N ALA A 2 2.03 99.94 27.31
CA ALA A 2 1.34 98.74 26.80
C ALA A 2 2.24 97.56 26.36
N GLY A 3 1.97 96.29 26.70
CA GLY A 3 0.67 95.64 26.79
C GLY A 3 0.33 94.94 25.48
N ARG A 4 0.76 93.68 25.30
CA ARG A 4 0.23 92.70 24.33
C ARG A 4 0.51 91.32 24.98
N GLY A 5 -0.43 90.66 25.63
CA GLY A 5 -1.76 90.34 25.14
C GLY A 5 -1.70 88.90 24.63
N ASN A 6 -1.53 87.97 25.56
CA ASN A 6 -1.58 86.53 25.30
C ASN A 6 -3.01 86.19 24.86
N PRO A 7 -3.26 85.67 23.64
CA PRO A 7 -4.61 85.35 23.23
C PRO A 7 -5.03 84.05 23.90
N LEU A 8 -5.80 84.19 24.98
CA LEU A 8 -6.63 83.12 25.53
C LEU A 8 -7.56 82.62 24.43
N HIS A 9 -7.30 81.42 23.91
CA HIS A 9 -8.22 80.71 23.02
C HIS A 9 -9.54 80.47 23.76
N SER A 10 -10.59 81.18 23.34
CA SER A 10 -11.98 80.93 23.74
C SER A 10 -12.36 79.47 23.47
N SER A 11 -13.02 78.84 24.45
CA SER A 11 -13.42 77.43 24.41
C SER A 11 -14.41 77.08 23.28
N ALA A 12 -15.07 78.09 22.69
CA ALA A 12 -16.04 77.92 21.62
C ALA A 12 -15.39 77.64 20.25
N ASP A 13 -14.30 78.35 19.90
CA ASP A 13 -13.60 78.20 18.61
C ASP A 13 -12.85 76.86 18.51
N ARG A 14 -12.32 76.39 19.65
CA ARG A 14 -11.67 75.08 19.75
C ARG A 14 -12.64 73.93 19.44
N ARG A 15 -13.92 74.11 19.77
CA ARG A 15 -15.00 73.14 19.54
C ARG A 15 -15.46 73.09 18.08
N LEU A 16 -15.39 74.20 17.36
CA LEU A 16 -15.67 74.27 15.91
C LEU A 16 -14.50 73.71 15.07
N TRP A 17 -13.25 74.02 15.44
CA TRP A 17 -12.07 73.45 14.78
C TRP A 17 -11.91 71.94 15.03
N LEU A 18 -12.14 71.46 16.28
CA LEU A 18 -12.13 70.02 16.57
C LEU A 18 -13.15 69.27 15.71
N LYS A 19 -14.37 69.79 15.55
CA LYS A 19 -15.40 69.14 14.72
C LYS A 19 -14.98 69.07 13.25
N SER A 20 -14.36 70.11 12.71
CA SER A 20 -13.93 70.14 11.30
C SER A 20 -12.75 69.21 10.98
N VAL A 21 -11.93 68.84 11.96
CA VAL A 21 -10.77 67.92 11.77
C VAL A 21 -11.11 66.49 12.20
N ILE A 22 -11.85 66.32 13.29
CA ILE A 22 -12.20 65.00 13.83
C ILE A 22 -13.19 64.28 12.91
N ILE A 23 -14.21 64.96 12.38
CA ILE A 23 -15.22 64.32 11.53
C ILE A 23 -14.58 63.68 10.27
N PRO A 24 -13.77 64.37 9.45
CA PRO A 24 -13.16 63.74 8.28
C PRO A 24 -12.13 62.66 8.64
N SER A 25 -11.36 62.83 9.73
CA SER A 25 -10.44 61.80 10.22
C SER A 25 -11.18 60.52 10.65
N LEU A 26 -12.33 60.68 11.32
CA LEU A 26 -13.16 59.57 11.76
C LEU A 26 -13.81 58.86 10.56
N VAL A 27 -14.22 59.59 9.52
CA VAL A 27 -14.71 59.01 8.26
C VAL A 27 -13.63 58.20 7.55
N ILE A 28 -12.40 58.71 7.45
CA ILE A 28 -11.27 57.97 6.85
C ILE A 28 -10.96 56.70 7.66
N LEU A 29 -10.97 56.79 9.00
CA LEU A 29 -10.77 55.63 9.87
C LEU A 29 -11.85 54.56 9.64
N LEU A 30 -13.11 54.99 9.52
CA LEU A 30 -14.24 54.08 9.27
C LEU A 30 -14.13 53.39 7.91
N LEU A 31 -13.73 54.14 6.87
CA LEU A 31 -13.46 53.59 5.54
C LEU A 31 -12.30 52.58 5.56
N PHE A 32 -11.22 52.90 6.27
CA PHE A 32 -10.07 52.00 6.41
C PHE A 32 -10.47 50.69 7.11
N LEU A 33 -11.24 50.77 8.20
CA LEU A 33 -11.76 49.60 8.90
C LEU A 33 -12.70 48.77 8.04
N GLY A 34 -13.59 49.41 7.27
CA GLY A 34 -14.51 48.73 6.36
C GLY A 34 -13.77 47.99 5.24
N SER A 35 -12.77 48.64 4.63
CA SER A 35 -11.91 48.03 3.61
C SER A 35 -11.10 46.86 4.17
N GLY A 36 -10.52 47.00 5.36
CA GLY A 36 -9.79 45.92 6.03
C GLY A 36 -10.68 44.71 6.34
N TRP A 37 -11.89 44.95 6.84
CA TRP A 37 -12.86 43.87 7.11
C TRP A 37 -13.28 43.14 5.83
N TRP A 38 -13.55 43.89 4.75
CA TRP A 38 -13.87 43.31 3.45
C TRP A 38 -12.70 42.50 2.88
N ALA A 39 -11.47 43.03 2.96
CA ALA A 39 -10.27 42.34 2.51
C ALA A 39 -10.05 41.03 3.28
N ILE A 40 -10.18 41.04 4.61
CA ILE A 40 -10.05 39.82 5.44
C ILE A 40 -11.11 38.79 5.05
N ARG A 41 -12.38 39.19 4.88
CA ARG A 41 -13.46 38.31 4.46
C ARG A 41 -13.19 37.71 3.07
N SER A 42 -12.75 38.53 2.12
CA SER A 42 -12.42 38.11 0.76
C SER A 42 -11.26 37.12 0.74
N LEU A 43 -10.24 37.39 1.57
CA LEU A 43 -9.05 36.55 1.67
C LEU A 43 -9.38 35.19 2.27
N GLN A 44 -10.20 35.17 3.32
CA GLN A 44 -10.69 33.94 3.94
C GLN A 44 -11.49 33.08 2.96
N SER A 45 -12.43 33.68 2.21
CA SER A 45 -13.21 32.91 1.24
C SER A 45 -12.36 32.36 0.08
N PHE A 46 -11.37 33.13 -0.37
CA PHE A 46 -10.48 32.71 -1.44
C PHE A 46 -9.58 31.55 -0.99
N TYR A 47 -8.89 31.69 0.15
CA TYR A 47 -8.03 30.63 0.69
C TYR A 47 -8.81 29.38 1.07
N TYR A 48 -10.04 29.51 1.59
CA TYR A 48 -10.85 28.35 1.93
C TYR A 48 -11.23 27.55 0.67
N GLY A 49 -11.64 28.24 -0.41
CA GLY A 49 -11.94 27.59 -1.68
C GLY A 49 -10.71 26.89 -2.28
N GLN A 50 -9.57 27.58 -2.30
CA GLN A 50 -8.32 27.03 -2.82
C GLN A 50 -7.86 25.81 -2.01
N CYS A 51 -7.91 25.89 -0.68
CA CYS A 51 -7.54 24.79 0.21
C CYS A 51 -8.43 23.56 0.00
N LEU A 52 -9.74 23.77 -0.16
CA LEU A 52 -10.69 22.67 -0.42
C LEU A 52 -10.42 22.00 -1.77
N GLU A 53 -10.14 22.78 -2.81
CA GLU A 53 -9.84 22.28 -4.14
C GLU A 53 -8.52 21.51 -4.19
N GLU A 54 -7.46 22.05 -3.59
CA GLU A 54 -6.16 21.37 -3.46
C GLU A 54 -6.28 20.07 -2.66
N ALA A 55 -7.02 20.08 -1.55
CA ALA A 55 -7.28 18.88 -0.75
C ALA A 55 -8.04 17.81 -1.56
N ALA A 56 -9.06 18.22 -2.32
CA ALA A 56 -9.84 17.31 -3.16
C ALA A 56 -9.00 16.71 -4.30
N LEU A 57 -8.19 17.52 -5.00
CA LEU A 57 -7.30 17.06 -6.06
C LEU A 57 -6.24 16.09 -5.53
N THR A 58 -5.70 16.38 -4.35
CA THR A 58 -4.70 15.52 -3.69
C THR A 58 -5.31 14.18 -3.30
N ALA A 59 -6.51 14.19 -2.69
CA ALA A 59 -7.22 12.98 -2.32
C ALA A 59 -7.60 12.12 -3.54
N ASP A 60 -8.03 12.73 -4.64
CA ASP A 60 -8.32 12.03 -5.90
C ASP A 60 -7.05 11.39 -6.49
N GLY A 61 -5.92 12.10 -6.47
CA GLY A 61 -4.62 11.57 -6.89
C GLY A 61 -4.19 10.34 -6.08
N TYR A 62 -4.32 10.38 -4.76
CA TYR A 62 -4.02 9.24 -3.89
C TYR A 62 -4.98 8.07 -4.08
N SER A 63 -6.28 8.34 -4.20
CA SER A 63 -7.29 7.31 -4.48
C SER A 63 -6.97 6.55 -5.77
N LYS A 64 -6.58 7.27 -6.82
CA LYS A 64 -6.14 6.68 -8.09
C LYS A 64 -4.87 5.85 -7.95
N ALA A 65 -3.87 6.36 -7.23
CA ALA A 65 -2.62 5.63 -6.99
C ALA A 65 -2.86 4.33 -6.22
N ILE A 66 -3.67 4.38 -5.16
CA ILE A 66 -4.06 3.20 -4.36
C ILE A 66 -4.82 2.21 -5.24
N SER A 67 -5.80 2.67 -6.02
CA SER A 67 -6.59 1.80 -6.90
C SER A 67 -5.69 1.10 -7.93
N LEU A 68 -4.77 1.83 -8.55
CA LEU A 68 -3.83 1.27 -9.53
C LEU A 68 -2.92 0.22 -8.90
N ALA A 69 -2.43 0.46 -7.69
CA ALA A 69 -1.59 -0.51 -6.99
C ALA A 69 -2.35 -1.76 -6.57
N LEU A 70 -3.58 -1.62 -6.09
CA LEU A 70 -4.46 -2.77 -5.78
C LEU A 70 -4.75 -3.60 -7.03
N ASP A 71 -5.00 -2.95 -8.17
CA ASP A 71 -5.20 -3.64 -9.44
C ASP A 71 -3.93 -4.37 -9.90
N ALA A 72 -2.77 -3.73 -9.81
CA ALA A 72 -1.49 -4.36 -10.13
C ALA A 72 -1.24 -5.57 -9.22
N HIS A 73 -1.43 -5.40 -7.90
CA HIS A 73 -1.26 -6.45 -6.90
C HIS A 73 -2.14 -7.66 -7.24
N ARG A 74 -3.43 -7.44 -7.51
CA ARG A 74 -4.37 -8.49 -7.91
C ARG A 74 -3.94 -9.21 -9.20
N LEU A 75 -3.50 -8.47 -10.22
CA LEU A 75 -3.05 -9.09 -11.48
C LEU A 75 -1.83 -9.98 -11.29
N PHE A 76 -0.90 -9.59 -10.41
CA PHE A 76 0.26 -10.42 -10.06
C PHE A 76 -0.16 -11.67 -9.28
N GLU A 77 -1.05 -11.56 -8.30
CA GLU A 77 -1.62 -12.71 -7.58
C GLU A 77 -2.26 -13.72 -8.52
N GLU A 78 -3.08 -13.23 -9.46
CA GLU A 78 -3.75 -14.04 -10.48
C GLU A 78 -2.73 -14.71 -11.41
N ALA A 79 -1.69 -14.00 -11.82
CA ALA A 79 -0.64 -14.54 -12.68
C ALA A 79 0.19 -15.63 -11.97
N LEU A 80 0.62 -15.40 -10.73
CA LEU A 80 1.36 -16.38 -9.93
C LEU A 80 0.53 -17.64 -9.68
N THR A 81 -0.73 -17.46 -9.28
CA THR A 81 -1.67 -18.56 -9.06
C THR A 81 -1.88 -19.35 -10.35
N GLY A 82 -2.11 -18.68 -11.48
CA GLY A 82 -2.28 -19.31 -12.78
C GLY A 82 -1.03 -20.08 -13.25
N THR A 83 0.18 -19.55 -13.01
CA THR A 83 1.44 -20.26 -13.30
C THR A 83 1.56 -21.52 -12.45
N LEU A 84 1.30 -21.43 -11.14
CA LEU A 84 1.35 -22.59 -10.24
C LEU A 84 0.31 -23.67 -10.61
N GLU A 85 -0.93 -23.27 -10.90
CA GLU A 85 -2.00 -24.16 -11.38
C GLU A 85 -1.60 -24.88 -12.66
N THR A 86 -1.07 -24.13 -13.62
CA THR A 86 -0.62 -24.68 -14.91
C THR A 86 0.56 -25.63 -14.73
N ALA A 87 1.53 -25.26 -13.90
CA ALA A 87 2.70 -26.08 -13.64
C ALA A 87 2.32 -27.42 -13.01
N VAL A 88 1.48 -27.38 -11.99
CA VAL A 88 0.92 -28.57 -11.35
C VAL A 88 0.18 -29.45 -12.35
N ALA A 89 -0.72 -28.89 -13.16
CA ALA A 89 -1.49 -29.65 -14.14
C ALA A 89 -0.58 -30.32 -15.20
N ILE A 90 0.47 -29.63 -15.63
CA ILE A 90 1.45 -30.19 -16.56
C ILE A 90 2.22 -31.34 -15.87
N ILE A 91 2.72 -31.15 -14.66
CA ILE A 91 3.47 -32.21 -13.95
C ILE A 91 2.57 -33.42 -13.66
N ASP A 92 1.31 -33.19 -13.30
CA ASP A 92 0.34 -34.27 -13.08
C ASP A 92 0.09 -35.08 -14.36
N SER A 93 0.11 -34.45 -15.53
CA SER A 93 -0.05 -35.17 -16.81
C SER A 93 1.10 -36.13 -17.17
N TYR A 94 2.25 -36.05 -16.47
CA TYR A 94 3.37 -36.96 -16.71
C TYR A 94 3.15 -38.32 -16.02
N PRO A 95 3.53 -39.42 -16.70
CA PRO A 95 3.41 -40.76 -16.14
C PRO A 95 4.36 -40.97 -14.95
N THR A 96 3.87 -41.64 -13.92
CA THR A 96 4.66 -42.07 -12.77
C THR A 96 5.54 -43.29 -13.11
N PRO A 97 6.72 -43.46 -12.49
CA PRO A 97 7.31 -42.60 -11.46
C PRO A 97 7.92 -41.32 -12.04
N LEU A 98 7.71 -40.20 -11.34
CA LEU A 98 8.42 -38.95 -11.61
C LEU A 98 9.80 -39.06 -10.98
N ASP A 99 10.86 -38.93 -11.78
CA ASP A 99 12.24 -38.90 -11.29
C ASP A 99 12.80 -37.47 -11.19
N ASN A 100 13.93 -37.32 -10.50
CA ASN A 100 14.56 -36.02 -10.27
C ASN A 100 14.92 -35.30 -11.59
N GLU A 101 15.36 -36.04 -12.61
CA GLU A 101 15.74 -35.45 -13.90
C GLU A 101 14.53 -34.88 -14.64
N THR A 102 13.39 -35.59 -14.61
CA THR A 102 12.11 -35.12 -15.16
C THR A 102 11.64 -33.88 -14.41
N LEU A 103 11.64 -33.91 -13.08
CA LEU A 103 11.23 -32.76 -12.26
C LEU A 103 12.14 -31.54 -12.47
N SER A 104 13.46 -31.74 -12.57
CA SER A 104 14.41 -30.65 -12.89
C SER A 104 14.13 -30.05 -14.25
N SER A 105 13.87 -30.88 -15.26
CA SER A 105 13.55 -30.42 -16.62
C SER A 105 12.22 -29.67 -16.67
N LEU A 106 11.21 -30.13 -15.91
CA LEU A 106 9.91 -29.47 -15.81
C LEU A 106 10.00 -28.15 -15.06
N LYS A 107 10.76 -28.10 -13.97
CA LYS A 107 11.05 -26.87 -13.21
C LYS A 107 11.54 -25.76 -14.15
N ASP A 108 12.57 -26.05 -14.96
CA ASP A 108 13.17 -25.06 -15.86
C ASP A 108 12.20 -24.62 -16.98
N ARG A 109 11.40 -25.55 -17.51
CA ARG A 109 10.43 -25.27 -18.59
C ARG A 109 9.22 -24.49 -18.11
N LEU A 110 8.79 -24.72 -16.88
CA LEU A 110 7.62 -24.10 -16.27
C LEU A 110 7.96 -22.81 -15.54
N HIS A 111 9.25 -22.46 -15.48
CA HIS A 111 9.76 -21.28 -14.77
C HIS A 111 9.29 -21.24 -13.29
N VAL A 112 9.35 -22.39 -12.64
CA VAL A 112 9.13 -22.53 -11.19
C VAL A 112 10.46 -22.82 -10.51
N ASP A 113 10.55 -22.62 -9.20
CA ASP A 113 11.82 -22.71 -8.49
C ASP A 113 12.08 -24.07 -7.88
N VAL A 114 11.03 -24.73 -7.40
CA VAL A 114 11.12 -26.05 -6.76
C VAL A 114 9.91 -26.90 -7.10
N VAL A 115 10.14 -28.21 -7.22
CA VAL A 115 9.09 -29.21 -7.39
C VAL A 115 9.45 -30.42 -6.55
N TYR A 116 8.53 -30.82 -5.67
CA TYR A 116 8.67 -31.99 -4.81
C TYR A 116 7.55 -32.99 -5.09
N HIS A 117 7.91 -34.28 -5.11
CA HIS A 117 6.98 -35.38 -5.22
C HIS A 117 7.01 -36.22 -3.94
N TYR A 118 5.88 -36.28 -3.25
CA TYR A 118 5.70 -37.02 -2.00
C TYR A 118 4.92 -38.30 -2.25
N ASP A 119 5.36 -39.40 -1.67
CA ASP A 119 4.56 -40.62 -1.62
C ASP A 119 3.35 -40.48 -0.68
N PRO A 120 2.41 -41.45 -0.67
CA PRO A 120 1.27 -41.44 0.25
C PRO A 120 1.64 -41.44 1.75
N SER A 121 2.90 -41.72 2.09
CA SER A 121 3.41 -41.68 3.48
C SER A 121 3.95 -40.30 3.88
N LEU A 122 3.84 -39.31 2.97
CA LEU A 122 4.38 -37.96 3.05
C LEU A 122 5.90 -37.92 3.13
N THR A 123 6.55 -38.79 2.36
CA THR A 123 8.01 -38.81 2.20
C THR A 123 8.38 -38.32 0.80
N VAL A 124 9.33 -37.39 0.70
CA VAL A 124 9.82 -36.91 -0.60
C VAL A 124 10.54 -38.06 -1.30
N THR A 125 9.99 -38.48 -2.44
CA THR A 125 10.59 -39.53 -3.28
C THR A 125 11.37 -38.96 -4.45
N SER A 126 11.04 -37.75 -4.90
CA SER A 126 11.77 -37.04 -5.95
C SER A 126 11.67 -35.52 -5.78
N SER A 127 12.72 -34.83 -6.22
CA SER A 127 12.85 -33.37 -6.16
C SER A 127 13.54 -32.84 -7.42
N SER A 128 13.10 -31.67 -7.91
CA SER A 128 13.72 -30.96 -9.03
C SER A 128 15.12 -30.40 -8.76
N ASP A 129 15.49 -30.23 -7.50
CA ASP A 129 16.81 -29.73 -7.06
C ASP A 129 17.62 -30.79 -6.28
N GLY A 130 17.06 -31.99 -6.12
CA GLY A 130 17.65 -33.08 -5.35
C GLY A 130 17.65 -32.88 -3.83
N THR A 131 17.04 -31.82 -3.32
CA THR A 131 16.91 -31.58 -1.88
C THR A 131 15.78 -32.42 -1.28
N TYR A 132 15.85 -32.61 0.04
CA TYR A 132 14.83 -33.28 0.86
C TYR A 132 14.48 -34.73 0.48
N ILE A 133 15.19 -35.39 -0.44
CA ILE A 133 14.93 -36.80 -0.78
C ILE A 133 14.98 -37.69 0.46
N GLY A 134 13.91 -38.44 0.71
CA GLY A 134 13.74 -39.29 1.89
C GLY A 134 13.30 -38.55 3.16
N TRP A 135 13.16 -37.23 3.10
CA TRP A 135 12.61 -36.44 4.20
C TRP A 135 11.11 -36.72 4.35
N ARG A 136 10.70 -36.95 5.59
CA ARG A 136 9.31 -37.24 5.93
C ARG A 136 8.71 -36.07 6.67
N VAL A 137 7.56 -35.62 6.19
CA VAL A 137 6.86 -34.44 6.72
C VAL A 137 6.52 -34.63 8.21
N PRO A 138 7.11 -33.82 9.13
CA PRO A 138 6.81 -33.89 10.56
C PRO A 138 5.41 -33.37 10.88
N ALA A 139 4.97 -33.52 12.14
CA ALA A 139 3.74 -32.90 12.63
C ALA A 139 4.09 -31.83 13.68
N PRO A 140 3.51 -30.61 13.62
CA PRO A 140 2.60 -30.06 12.60
C PRO A 140 3.34 -29.51 11.35
N HIS A 141 2.78 -29.68 10.15
CA HIS A 141 3.33 -29.14 8.90
C HIS A 141 2.21 -28.89 7.85
N PRO A 142 2.25 -27.81 7.03
CA PRO A 142 1.21 -27.47 6.06
C PRO A 142 0.81 -28.60 5.09
N ILE A 143 1.79 -29.32 4.54
CA ILE A 143 1.55 -30.50 3.68
C ILE A 143 0.70 -31.57 4.37
N ARG A 144 0.88 -31.78 5.68
CA ARG A 144 0.08 -32.73 6.45
C ARG A 144 -1.36 -32.25 6.59
N THR A 145 -1.55 -30.96 6.88
CA THR A 145 -2.88 -30.33 6.90
C THR A 145 -3.59 -30.48 5.55
N PHE A 146 -2.89 -30.27 4.45
CA PHE A 146 -3.42 -30.50 3.10
C PHE A 146 -3.78 -31.98 2.86
N ALA A 147 -2.88 -32.90 3.21
CA ALA A 147 -3.11 -34.34 3.09
C ALA A 147 -4.34 -34.81 3.89
N GLU A 148 -4.58 -34.24 5.06
CA GLU A 148 -5.71 -34.56 5.94
C GLU A 148 -7.03 -33.88 5.52
N SER A 149 -6.95 -32.73 4.82
CA SER A 149 -8.14 -31.97 4.37
C SER A 149 -9.04 -32.71 3.38
N GLY A 150 -8.49 -33.68 2.64
CA GLY A 150 -9.17 -34.36 1.54
C GLY A 150 -9.27 -33.54 0.24
N ALA A 151 -8.72 -32.32 0.20
CA ALA A 151 -8.68 -31.53 -1.02
C ALA A 151 -7.76 -32.16 -2.09
N SER A 152 -8.13 -31.98 -3.37
CA SER A 152 -7.32 -32.38 -4.52
C SER A 152 -6.30 -31.31 -4.93
N TYR A 153 -6.56 -30.05 -4.61
CA TYR A 153 -5.72 -28.91 -4.96
C TYR A 153 -5.77 -27.82 -3.89
N ALA A 154 -4.64 -27.16 -3.64
CA ALA A 154 -4.56 -25.98 -2.80
C ALA A 154 -3.41 -25.08 -3.25
N VAL A 155 -3.60 -23.77 -3.14
CA VAL A 155 -2.51 -22.78 -3.22
C VAL A 155 -2.35 -22.20 -1.82
N GLU A 156 -1.14 -22.29 -1.30
CA GLU A 156 -0.77 -21.70 -0.01
C GLU A 156 -0.50 -20.20 -0.18
N GLU A 157 -0.70 -19.47 0.92
CA GLU A 157 -0.17 -18.11 1.06
C GLU A 157 1.37 -18.15 1.03
N LEU A 158 1.99 -17.01 0.76
CA LEU A 158 3.44 -16.89 0.88
C LEU A 158 3.86 -17.20 2.31
N ARG A 159 4.82 -18.10 2.45
CA ARG A 159 5.43 -18.42 3.75
C ARG A 159 6.87 -18.80 3.58
N GLU A 160 7.63 -18.67 4.67
CA GLU A 160 8.93 -19.30 4.74
C GLU A 160 8.79 -20.82 4.64
N ASP A 161 9.64 -21.42 3.83
CA ASP A 161 9.85 -22.85 3.83
C ASP A 161 10.41 -23.29 5.19
N THR A 162 9.84 -24.34 5.76
CA THR A 162 10.08 -24.75 7.14
C THR A 162 11.50 -25.27 7.38
N GLU A 163 12.20 -25.68 6.33
CA GLU A 163 13.54 -26.23 6.43
C GLU A 163 14.62 -25.24 5.97
N SER A 164 14.38 -24.49 4.88
CA SER A 164 15.35 -23.55 4.32
C SER A 164 15.19 -22.10 4.82
N GLY A 165 14.04 -21.73 5.39
CA GLY A 165 13.71 -20.35 5.76
C GLY A 165 13.54 -19.41 4.57
N THR A 166 13.53 -19.93 3.34
CA THR A 166 13.33 -19.12 2.13
C THR A 166 11.84 -18.90 1.89
N PRO A 167 11.38 -17.68 1.59
CA PRO A 167 9.99 -17.42 1.32
C PRO A 167 9.57 -18.01 -0.03
N TYR A 168 8.52 -18.81 -0.02
CA TYR A 168 7.92 -19.45 -1.19
C TYR A 168 6.42 -19.32 -1.16
N ARG A 169 5.83 -19.29 -2.36
CA ARG A 169 4.43 -19.60 -2.55
C ARG A 169 4.31 -20.99 -3.16
N TYR A 170 3.50 -21.84 -2.54
CA TYR A 170 3.34 -23.23 -2.95
C TYR A 170 1.96 -23.52 -3.51
N ALA A 171 1.91 -24.35 -4.54
CA ALA A 171 0.72 -25.08 -4.90
C ALA A 171 0.91 -26.57 -4.61
N LEU A 172 -0.14 -27.21 -4.11
CA LEU A 172 -0.19 -28.62 -3.78
C LEU A 172 -1.29 -29.30 -4.56
N HIS A 173 -0.99 -30.49 -5.06
CA HIS A 173 -1.95 -31.32 -5.76
C HIS A 173 -1.85 -32.77 -5.30
N ARG A 174 -3.00 -33.36 -5.01
CA ARG A 174 -3.11 -34.76 -4.67
C ARG A 174 -3.48 -35.55 -5.91
N ARG A 175 -2.64 -36.51 -6.27
CA ARG A 175 -2.88 -37.43 -7.39
C ARG A 175 -3.83 -38.56 -6.99
N ASP A 176 -4.37 -39.26 -7.98
CA ASP A 176 -5.28 -40.39 -7.80
C ASP A 176 -4.66 -41.58 -7.02
N ASP A 177 -3.33 -41.74 -7.08
CA ASP A 177 -2.58 -42.76 -6.34
C ASP A 177 -2.30 -42.37 -4.87
N GLY A 178 -2.74 -41.18 -4.45
CA GLY A 178 -2.54 -40.63 -3.11
C GLY A 178 -1.19 -39.93 -2.90
N SER A 179 -0.33 -39.88 -3.91
CA SER A 179 0.89 -39.05 -3.89
C SER A 179 0.54 -37.57 -3.97
N ILE A 180 1.48 -36.72 -3.56
CA ILE A 180 1.32 -35.26 -3.60
C ILE A 180 2.43 -34.64 -4.42
N ILE A 181 2.06 -33.75 -5.34
CA ILE A 181 2.98 -32.85 -6.04
C ILE A 181 2.91 -31.49 -5.32
N GLN A 182 4.08 -30.95 -5.00
CA GLN A 182 4.21 -29.58 -4.53
C GLN A 182 5.08 -28.79 -5.52
N VAL A 183 4.61 -27.63 -5.93
CA VAL A 183 5.33 -26.71 -6.82
C VAL A 183 5.49 -25.39 -6.10
N GLY A 184 6.70 -24.84 -6.09
CA GLY A 184 7.02 -23.58 -5.42
C GLY A 184 7.61 -22.55 -6.37
N ILE A 185 7.17 -21.30 -6.22
CA ILE A 185 7.82 -20.12 -6.77
C ILE A 185 8.41 -19.34 -5.59
N LYS A 186 9.69 -19.02 -5.68
CA LYS A 186 10.43 -18.28 -4.67
C LYS A 186 9.98 -16.83 -4.69
N ALA A 187 9.77 -16.26 -3.51
CA ALA A 187 9.77 -14.81 -3.39
C ALA A 187 11.23 -14.33 -3.51
N ASP A 188 11.59 -13.88 -4.71
CA ASP A 188 12.86 -13.22 -4.98
C ASP A 188 12.70 -11.69 -4.87
N GLY A 189 13.71 -10.92 -5.30
CA GLY A 189 13.65 -9.46 -5.28
C GLY A 189 12.49 -8.87 -6.10
N THR A 190 11.91 -9.63 -7.04
CA THR A 190 10.70 -9.24 -7.78
C THR A 190 9.47 -9.32 -6.89
N TYR A 191 9.45 -10.26 -5.94
CA TYR A 191 8.39 -10.38 -4.93
C TYR A 191 8.55 -9.35 -3.81
N GLU A 192 9.78 -9.04 -3.38
CA GLU A 192 10.03 -7.91 -2.46
C GLU A 192 9.59 -6.57 -3.08
N ALA A 193 9.92 -6.34 -4.36
CA ALA A 193 9.42 -5.19 -5.13
C ALA A 193 7.89 -5.21 -5.31
N TYR A 194 7.25 -6.36 -5.10
CA TYR A 194 5.79 -6.51 -5.10
C TYR A 194 5.17 -6.18 -3.74
N GLU A 195 5.84 -6.48 -2.62
CA GLU A 195 5.43 -5.97 -1.31
C GLU A 195 5.48 -4.43 -1.24
N ASP A 196 6.34 -3.77 -2.02
CA ASP A 196 6.32 -2.32 -2.19
C ASP A 196 4.99 -1.81 -2.80
N PHE A 197 4.28 -2.65 -3.57
CA PHE A 197 2.94 -2.37 -4.08
C PHE A 197 1.81 -2.84 -3.15
N ALA A 198 2.14 -3.48 -2.03
CA ALA A 198 1.15 -3.85 -1.03
C ALA A 198 0.49 -2.58 -0.46
N LEU A 199 -0.81 -2.66 -0.23
CA LEU A 199 -1.61 -1.54 0.26
C LEU A 199 -1.01 -0.91 1.53
N GLN A 200 -0.44 -1.73 2.41
CA GLN A 200 0.18 -1.28 3.64
C GLN A 200 1.40 -0.40 3.38
N HIS A 201 2.29 -0.79 2.45
CA HIS A 201 3.46 0.01 2.09
C HIS A 201 3.06 1.37 1.51
N ILE A 202 2.00 1.38 0.69
CA ILE A 202 1.48 2.62 0.10
C ILE A 202 0.86 3.52 1.16
N ILE A 203 0.09 2.95 2.10
CA ILE A 203 -0.46 3.71 3.25
C ILE A 203 0.69 4.28 4.09
N ASP A 204 1.74 3.50 4.32
CA ASP A 204 2.91 3.92 5.11
C ASP A 204 3.67 5.04 4.41
N GLU A 205 3.93 4.95 3.09
CA GLU A 205 4.50 6.01 2.25
C GLU A 205 3.66 7.30 2.31
N LEU A 206 2.33 7.16 2.24
CA LEU A 206 1.40 8.29 2.30
C LEU A 206 1.36 8.95 3.69
N SER A 207 1.47 8.15 4.76
CA SER A 207 1.54 8.64 6.15
C SER A 207 2.88 9.33 6.44
N LEU A 208 4.00 8.76 5.98
CA LEU A 208 5.34 9.31 6.14
C LEU A 208 5.52 10.66 5.44
N ARG A 209 4.90 10.86 4.27
CA ARG A 209 4.95 12.14 3.55
C ARG A 209 4.06 13.23 4.15
N ASN A 210 3.14 12.88 5.04
CA ASN A 210 2.21 13.82 5.68
C ASN A 210 2.10 13.54 7.19
N PRO A 211 2.91 14.20 8.06
CA PRO A 211 2.86 13.99 9.51
C PRO A 211 1.51 14.36 10.18
N HIS A 212 0.55 14.88 9.41
CA HIS A 212 -0.83 15.11 9.86
C HIS A 212 -1.76 13.90 9.67
N ILE A 213 -1.29 12.81 9.03
CA ILE A 213 -1.96 11.52 8.89
C ILE A 213 -1.27 10.49 9.81
N SER A 214 -1.03 10.85 11.07
CA SER A 214 -0.85 9.86 12.14
C SER A 214 -2.25 9.55 12.65
N LEU A 215 -2.86 8.47 12.16
CA LEU A 215 -4.06 7.94 12.79
C LEU A 215 -3.71 7.47 14.20
N ALA A 216 -4.53 7.93 15.14
CA ALA A 216 -4.58 7.43 16.52
C ALA A 216 -5.03 5.96 16.56
#